data_AF-A0A7S2VWL8-F1
#
_entry.id   AF-A0A7S2VWL8-F1
#
_cell.length_a   1.000
_cell.length_b   1.000
_cell.length_c   1.000
_cell.angle_alpha   90.00
_cell.angle_beta   90.00
_cell.angle_gamma   90.00
#
_symmetry.space_group_name_H-M   'P 1'
#
loop_
_entity.id
_entity.type
_entity.pdbx_description
1 polymer ?
#
loop_
_entity_poly.entity_id
_entity_poly.type
_entity_poly.pdbx_seq_one_letter_code
_entity_poly.pdbx_strand_id
1 'polypeptide(L)'
;KFWGNIKYVVLDEAHTHTGVAGSHVANVLRRLLRVCTLWDSSSRVEFICTSATISNPVAHVRRLTTRTPVCIDDSGAPSGEKAMVLWQPPAAEGPSGQENSSSKGFNGLPLNNHESENASSQMQRRSPYAE
;
A
#
# COMPACT_ATOMS: atom_id res chain seq x y z
N LYS A 1 -33.89 19.16 11.72
CA LYS A 1 -33.17 18.93 13.00
C LYS A 1 -31.94 18.02 12.85
N PHE A 2 -31.94 16.98 11.99
CA PHE A 2 -30.78 16.10 11.80
C PHE A 2 -29.50 16.84 11.33
N TRP A 3 -29.57 17.55 10.21
CA TRP A 3 -28.40 18.16 9.55
C TRP A 3 -27.65 19.20 10.40
N GLY A 4 -28.33 19.98 11.24
CA GLY A 4 -27.69 20.96 12.13
C GLY A 4 -26.99 20.36 13.34
N ASN A 5 -27.19 19.07 13.61
CA ASN A 5 -26.61 18.39 14.78
C ASN A 5 -25.48 17.42 14.42
N ILE A 6 -25.10 17.32 13.14
CA ILE A 6 -24.00 16.45 12.71
C ILE A 6 -22.68 17.07 13.16
N LYS A 7 -21.98 16.36 14.04
CA LYS A 7 -20.63 16.71 14.50
C LYS A 7 -19.54 15.84 13.87
N TYR A 8 -19.87 14.58 13.60
CA TYR A 8 -18.92 13.59 13.11
C TYR A 8 -19.45 12.88 11.87
N VAL A 9 -18.55 12.58 10.94
CA VAL A 9 -18.78 11.71 9.78
C VAL A 9 -17.71 10.64 9.79
N VAL A 10 -18.15 9.39 9.92
CA VAL A 10 -17.25 8.22 9.92
C VAL A 10 -17.19 7.63 8.53
N LEU A 11 -15.97 7.49 7.98
CA LEU A 11 -15.70 6.85 6.70
C LEU A 11 -14.91 5.58 6.95
N ASP A 12 -15.61 4.46 6.92
CA ASP A 12 -14.95 3.17 6.98
C ASP A 12 -14.33 2.82 5.63
N GLU A 13 -13.18 2.16 5.64
CA GLU A 13 -12.47 1.69 4.46
C GLU A 13 -12.23 2.75 3.39
N ALA A 14 -11.79 3.93 3.83
CA ALA A 14 -11.55 5.08 2.95
C ALA A 14 -10.61 4.73 1.78
N HIS A 15 -9.72 3.75 1.96
CA HIS A 15 -8.82 3.23 0.92
C HIS A 15 -9.53 2.69 -0.33
N THR A 16 -10.79 2.27 -0.21
CA THR A 16 -11.59 1.75 -1.33
C THR A 16 -12.08 2.86 -2.26
N HIS A 17 -12.19 4.09 -1.77
CA HIS A 17 -12.75 5.22 -2.51
C HIS A 17 -11.72 5.90 -3.42
N THR A 18 -11.29 5.21 -4.48
CA THR A 18 -10.29 5.69 -5.44
C THR A 18 -10.87 5.88 -6.85
N GLY A 19 -10.10 6.49 -7.75
CA GLY A 19 -10.47 6.67 -9.16
C GLY A 19 -11.77 7.44 -9.36
N VAL A 20 -12.58 6.98 -10.33
CA VAL A 20 -13.87 7.62 -10.68
C VAL A 20 -14.86 7.48 -9.52
N ALA A 21 -15.01 6.28 -8.95
CA ALA A 21 -15.90 6.05 -7.82
C ALA A 21 -15.53 6.94 -6.62
N GLY A 22 -14.25 7.05 -6.28
CA GLY A 22 -13.75 7.94 -5.23
C GLY A 22 -14.05 9.43 -5.50
N SER A 23 -14.01 9.84 -6.78
CA SER A 23 -14.36 11.20 -7.18
C SER A 23 -15.85 11.52 -6.95
N HIS A 24 -16.73 10.55 -7.22
CA HIS A 24 -18.15 10.67 -6.89
C HIS A 24 -18.37 10.77 -5.38
N VAL A 25 -17.72 9.90 -4.59
CA VAL A 25 -17.80 9.94 -3.12
C VAL A 25 -17.34 11.30 -2.60
N ALA A 26 -16.21 11.83 -3.10
CA ALA A 26 -15.71 13.14 -2.71
C ALA A 26 -16.74 14.26 -2.96
N ASN A 27 -17.46 14.19 -4.08
CA ASN A 27 -18.53 15.16 -4.38
C ASN A 27 -19.74 15.02 -3.45
N VAL A 28 -20.09 13.79 -3.05
CA VAL A 28 -21.12 13.56 -2.04
C VAL A 28 -20.72 14.17 -0.69
N LEU A 29 -19.47 13.97 -0.26
CA LEU A 29 -18.97 14.55 0.99
C LEU A 29 -18.94 16.08 0.97
N ARG A 30 -18.55 16.70 -0.16
CA ARG A 30 -18.62 18.16 -0.33
C ARG A 30 -20.06 18.68 -0.23
N ARG A 31 -21.02 17.95 -0.81
CA ARG A 31 -22.46 18.29 -0.71
C ARG A 31 -22.96 18.15 0.73
N LEU A 32 -22.55 17.10 1.43
CA LEU A 32 -22.87 16.90 2.84
C LEU A 32 -22.38 18.10 3.67
N LEU A 33 -21.11 18.48 3.53
CA LEU A 33 -20.55 19.64 4.25
C LEU A 33 -21.32 20.92 3.97
N ARG A 34 -21.67 21.19 2.70
CA ARG A 34 -22.48 22.36 2.34
C ARG A 34 -23.86 22.35 2.99
N VAL A 35 -24.51 21.19 3.07
CA VAL A 35 -25.81 21.06 3.75
C VAL A 35 -25.64 21.34 5.24
N CYS A 36 -24.65 20.75 5.91
CA CYS A 36 -24.41 21.01 7.33
C CYS A 36 -24.18 22.50 7.61
N THR A 37 -23.35 23.18 6.82
CA THR A 37 -23.09 24.62 6.95
C THR A 37 -24.32 25.50 6.68
N LEU A 38 -25.24 25.05 5.83
CA LEU A 38 -26.51 25.76 5.57
C LEU A 38 -27.45 25.71 6.78
N TRP A 39 -27.47 24.57 7.50
CA TRP A 39 -28.33 24.40 8.68
C TRP A 39 -27.73 25.04 9.93
N ASP A 40 -26.41 25.01 10.08
CA ASP A 40 -25.67 25.72 11.11
C ASP A 40 -24.32 26.16 10.54
N SER A 41 -24.15 27.47 10.36
CA SER A 41 -22.91 28.04 9.83
C SER A 41 -21.73 27.89 10.78
N SER A 42 -21.98 27.62 12.07
CA SER A 42 -20.95 27.30 13.06
C SER A 42 -20.60 25.81 13.09
N SER A 43 -21.29 24.98 12.30
CA SER A 43 -21.08 23.53 12.28
C SER A 43 -19.66 23.18 11.84
N ARG A 44 -18.93 22.54 12.76
CA ARG A 44 -17.60 21.96 12.50
C ARG A 44 -17.74 20.45 12.43
N VAL A 45 -18.06 19.95 11.24
CA VAL A 45 -18.08 18.50 10.97
C VAL A 45 -16.64 17.98 10.91
N GLU A 46 -16.36 17.01 11.78
CA GLU A 46 -15.10 16.29 11.82
C GLU A 46 -15.22 14.93 11.12
N PHE A 47 -14.16 14.53 10.40
CA PHE A 47 -14.09 13.23 9.74
C PHE A 47 -13.24 12.27 10.55
N ILE A 48 -13.75 11.07 10.77
CA ILE A 48 -13.01 9.94 11.33
C ILE A 48 -12.96 8.87 10.25
N CYS A 49 -11.76 8.52 9.79
CA CYS A 49 -11.60 7.60 8.68
C CYS A 49 -10.80 6.38 9.11
N THR A 50 -11.22 5.19 8.67
CA THR A 50 -10.40 3.98 8.72
C THR A 50 -9.84 3.69 7.32
N SER A 51 -8.76 2.92 7.26
CA SER A 51 -8.10 2.55 6.02
C SER A 51 -7.29 1.27 6.25
N ALA A 52 -7.14 0.45 5.22
CA ALA A 52 -6.05 -0.52 5.16
C ALA A 52 -4.70 0.21 5.07
N THR A 53 -3.61 -0.53 5.29
CA THR A 53 -2.24 -0.03 5.15
C THR A 53 -2.00 0.38 3.69
N ILE A 54 -1.94 1.70 3.44
CA ILE A 54 -1.64 2.30 2.15
C ILE A 54 -0.48 3.28 2.29
N SER A 55 0.24 3.57 1.21
CA SER A 55 1.44 4.40 1.25
C SER A 55 1.17 5.88 1.53
N ASN A 56 -0.04 6.39 1.25
CA ASN A 56 -0.34 7.83 1.31
C ASN A 56 -1.73 8.16 1.92
N PRO A 57 -2.06 7.68 3.13
CA PRO A 57 -3.40 7.79 3.72
C PRO A 57 -3.84 9.25 3.93
N VAL A 58 -2.92 10.12 4.37
CA VAL A 58 -3.18 11.55 4.58
C VAL A 58 -3.59 12.23 3.28
N ALA A 59 -2.83 12.01 2.20
CA ALA A 59 -3.11 12.63 0.91
C ALA A 59 -4.42 12.11 0.30
N HIS A 60 -4.70 10.82 0.48
CA HIS A 60 -5.94 10.19 0.03
C HIS A 60 -7.17 10.78 0.73
N VAL A 61 -7.21 10.73 2.06
CA VAL A 61 -8.33 11.26 2.86
C VAL A 61 -8.49 12.76 2.66
N ARG A 62 -7.40 13.53 2.49
CA ARG A 62 -7.48 14.96 2.17
C ARG A 62 -8.20 15.23 0.86
N ARG A 63 -7.90 14.48 -0.20
CA ARG A 63 -8.58 14.61 -1.50
C ARG A 63 -10.06 14.24 -1.41
N LEU A 64 -10.38 13.22 -0.62
CA LEU A 64 -11.73 12.71 -0.44
C LEU A 64 -12.61 13.69 0.38
N THR A 65 -12.09 14.23 1.48
CA THR A 65 -12.86 14.99 2.49
C THR A 65 -12.70 16.50 2.41
N THR A 66 -11.68 17.00 1.68
CA THR A 66 -11.25 18.41 1.69
C THR A 66 -10.77 18.93 3.06
N ARG A 67 -10.50 18.02 4.01
CA ARG A 67 -9.92 18.32 5.32
C ARG A 67 -8.50 17.77 5.42
N THR A 68 -7.68 18.35 6.27
CA THR A 68 -6.34 17.82 6.57
C THR A 68 -6.45 16.85 7.74
N PRO A 69 -6.30 15.53 7.52
CA PRO A 69 -6.39 14.56 8.60
C PRO A 69 -5.07 14.48 9.37
N VAL A 70 -5.16 14.01 10.61
CA VAL A 70 -4.02 13.48 11.37
C VAL A 70 -3.99 11.97 11.16
N CYS A 71 -2.84 11.40 10.79
CA CYS A 71 -2.70 9.96 10.62
C CYS A 71 -2.37 9.31 11.96
N ILE A 72 -3.07 8.23 12.28
CA ILE A 72 -2.77 7.35 13.42
C ILE A 72 -2.36 6.01 12.82
N ASP A 73 -1.07 5.70 12.84
CA ASP A 73 -0.46 4.53 12.20
C ASP A 73 0.21 3.57 13.19
N ASP A 74 0.54 4.05 14.40
CA ASP A 74 1.01 3.19 15.47
C ASP A 74 -0.12 2.32 16.04
N SER A 75 0.14 1.01 16.11
CA SER A 75 -0.82 0.03 16.61
C SER A 75 -0.42 -0.41 18.01
N GLY A 76 -1.22 0.00 19.00
CA GLY A 76 -1.08 -0.46 20.40
C GLY A 76 -1.73 -1.81 20.68
N ALA A 77 -2.22 -2.53 19.66
CA ALA A 77 -2.90 -3.80 19.86
C ALA A 77 -1.90 -4.93 20.20
N PRO A 78 -2.25 -5.87 21.11
CA PRO A 78 -1.40 -7.01 21.40
C PRO A 78 -1.21 -7.89 20.14
N SER A 79 0.02 -8.31 19.86
CA SER A 79 0.33 -9.24 18.78
C SER A 79 1.18 -10.40 19.31
N GLY A 80 0.81 -11.62 18.93
CA GLY A 80 1.66 -12.81 19.12
C GLY A 80 2.70 -12.95 18.02
N GLU A 81 3.57 -13.95 18.17
CA GLU A 81 4.55 -14.36 17.15
C GLU A 81 3.84 -14.80 15.86
N LYS A 82 4.37 -14.39 14.70
CA LYS A 82 3.82 -14.70 13.37
C LYS A 82 4.95 -15.14 12.44
N ALA A 83 4.79 -16.29 11.79
CA ALA A 83 5.68 -16.74 10.73
C ALA A 83 5.02 -16.49 9.36
N MET A 84 5.66 -15.70 8.50
CA MET A 84 5.26 -15.55 7.09
C MET A 84 6.14 -16.46 6.24
N VAL A 85 5.53 -17.46 5.58
CA VAL A 85 6.22 -18.41 4.72
C VAL A 85 5.78 -18.19 3.28
N LEU A 86 6.76 -17.96 2.39
CA LEU A 86 6.54 -18.06 0.95
C LEU A 86 6.84 -19.49 0.51
N TRP A 87 5.82 -20.20 0.03
CA TRP A 87 5.94 -21.60 -0.36
C TRP A 87 5.84 -21.74 -1.88
N GLN A 88 6.84 -22.38 -2.49
CA GLN A 88 6.77 -22.82 -3.88
C GLN A 88 6.27 -24.28 -3.91
N PRO A 89 5.13 -24.58 -4.56
CA PRO A 89 4.65 -25.94 -4.67
C PRO A 89 5.64 -26.81 -5.48
N PRO A 90 5.74 -28.11 -5.18
CA PRO A 90 6.53 -29.04 -6.00
C PRO A 90 5.97 -29.11 -7.43
N ALA A 91 6.81 -29.45 -8.40
CA ALA A 91 6.37 -29.67 -9.77
C ALA A 91 5.30 -30.78 -9.80
N ALA A 92 4.22 -30.58 -10.56
CA ALA A 92 3.18 -31.58 -10.71
C ALA A 92 3.72 -32.76 -11.53
N GLU A 93 3.68 -33.97 -10.99
CA GLU A 93 3.93 -35.17 -11.79
C GLU A 93 2.68 -35.48 -12.62
N GLY A 94 2.65 -34.99 -13.86
CA GLY A 94 1.77 -35.51 -14.90
C GLY A 94 2.38 -36.76 -15.54
N PRO A 95 1.59 -37.66 -16.16
CA PRO A 95 2.16 -38.76 -16.93
C PRO A 95 3.11 -38.18 -17.98
N SER A 96 4.32 -38.73 -18.05
CA SER A 96 5.42 -38.32 -18.93
C SER A 96 4.95 -37.96 -20.34
N GLY A 97 4.58 -36.69 -20.53
CA GLY A 97 4.16 -36.10 -21.79
C GLY A 97 5.19 -35.05 -22.12
N GLN A 98 6.08 -35.41 -23.04
CA GLN A 98 7.20 -34.63 -23.57
C GLN A 98 7.09 -33.12 -23.33
N GLU A 99 8.02 -32.60 -22.54
CA GLU A 99 8.29 -31.16 -22.47
C GLU A 99 8.72 -30.66 -23.85
N ASN A 100 7.81 -30.04 -24.59
CA ASN A 100 8.19 -29.17 -25.68
C ASN A 100 8.75 -27.88 -25.07
N SER A 101 10.07 -27.84 -25.02
CA SER A 101 10.92 -26.70 -24.65
C SER A 101 10.50 -25.41 -25.36
N SER A 102 9.89 -24.46 -24.64
CA SER A 102 9.80 -23.04 -25.04
C SER A 102 9.56 -22.13 -23.83
N SER A 103 10.32 -22.32 -22.77
CA SER A 103 10.53 -21.26 -21.77
C SER A 103 11.97 -21.36 -21.27
N LYS A 104 12.87 -20.67 -21.97
CA LYS A 104 14.21 -20.37 -21.44
C LYS A 104 14.05 -19.46 -20.23
N GLY A 105 13.89 -20.06 -19.06
CA GLY A 105 14.10 -19.42 -17.77
C GLY A 105 15.58 -19.20 -17.54
N PHE A 106 15.91 -17.99 -17.11
CA PHE A 106 17.24 -17.50 -16.77
C PHE A 106 17.88 -18.40 -15.70
N ASN A 107 18.76 -19.33 -16.11
CA ASN A 107 19.55 -20.14 -15.17
C ASN A 107 20.57 -19.23 -14.48
N GLY A 108 20.39 -19.07 -13.16
CA GLY A 108 21.44 -18.56 -12.28
C GLY A 108 22.71 -19.39 -12.42
N LEU A 109 23.84 -18.69 -12.51
CA LEU A 109 25.18 -19.26 -12.61
C LEU A 109 25.46 -20.18 -11.40
N PRO A 110 26.11 -21.35 -11.59
CA PRO A 110 26.52 -22.18 -10.47
C PRO A 110 27.76 -21.58 -9.80
N LEU A 111 27.68 -21.37 -8.48
CA LEU A 111 28.86 -21.12 -7.65
C LEU A 111 29.61 -22.45 -7.46
N ASN A 112 30.71 -22.64 -8.19
CA ASN A 112 31.68 -23.68 -7.88
C ASN A 112 32.91 -23.06 -7.20
N ASN A 113 33.15 -23.50 -5.97
CA ASN A 113 34.40 -23.27 -5.25
C ASN A 113 35.47 -24.28 -5.68
N HIS A 114 36.72 -23.80 -5.64
CA HIS A 114 38.00 -24.48 -5.88
C HIS A 114 38.47 -24.58 -7.33
N GLU A 115 39.27 -23.58 -7.74
CA GLU A 115 40.71 -23.79 -8.01
C GLU A 115 41.45 -22.44 -7.94
N SER A 116 42.52 -22.44 -7.16
CA SER A 116 43.49 -21.36 -6.99
C SER A 116 44.46 -21.33 -8.17
N GLU A 117 44.71 -20.16 -8.75
CA GLU A 117 46.04 -19.56 -8.97
C GLU A 117 46.02 -18.49 -10.07
N ASN A 118 46.75 -17.41 -9.80
CA ASN A 118 47.22 -16.38 -10.74
C ASN A 118 46.21 -15.39 -11.33
N ALA A 119 45.87 -14.37 -10.54
CA ALA A 119 45.81 -12.99 -11.04
C ALA A 119 46.01 -11.97 -9.89
N SER A 120 47.19 -11.97 -9.27
CA SER A 120 47.69 -10.74 -8.66
C SER A 120 48.01 -9.77 -9.79
N SER A 121 47.06 -8.91 -10.16
CA SER A 121 47.32 -7.60 -10.79
C SER A 121 46.02 -6.81 -10.94
N GLN A 122 46.01 -5.62 -10.34
CA GLN A 122 45.07 -4.51 -10.55
C GLN A 122 43.78 -4.50 -9.71
N MET A 123 43.99 -4.37 -8.40
CA MET A 123 43.09 -3.65 -7.51
C MET A 123 43.20 -2.13 -7.80
N GLN A 124 42.30 -1.59 -8.61
CA GLN A 124 42.03 -0.14 -8.65
C GLN A 124 40.53 0.14 -8.55
N ARG A 125 40.23 0.84 -7.46
CA ARG A 125 38.95 1.35 -6.95
C ARG A 125 38.13 2.10 -8.00
N ARG A 126 36.79 2.01 -7.89
CA ARG A 126 35.89 3.18 -7.70
C ARG A 126 34.43 2.77 -7.44
N SER A 127 33.89 3.31 -6.35
CA SER A 127 32.47 3.32 -5.97
C SER A 127 31.72 4.42 -6.74
N PRO A 128 30.52 4.20 -7.31
CA PRO A 128 29.79 5.23 -8.04
C PRO A 128 28.67 5.92 -7.27
N TYR A 129 28.50 5.70 -5.96
CA TYR A 129 27.48 6.41 -5.17
C TYR A 129 28.08 7.03 -3.91
N ALA A 130 28.62 8.23 -4.11
CA ALA A 130 28.78 9.24 -3.08
C ALA A 130 28.18 10.53 -3.66
N GLU A 131 26.94 10.81 -3.25
CA GLU A 131 26.32 12.11 -2.94
C GLU A 131 24.81 11.92 -2.77
#